data_AF-A0A542W318-F1
#
_entry.id   AF-A0A542W318-F1
#
_cell.length_a   1.000
_cell.length_b   1.000
_cell.length_c   1.000
_cell.angle_alpha   90.00
_cell.angle_beta   90.00
_cell.angle_gamma   90.00
#
_symmetry.space_group_name_H-M   'P 1'
#
loop_
_entity.id
_entity.type
_entity.pdbx_description
1 polymer ?
#
loop_
_entity_poly.entity_id
_entity_poly.type
_entity_poly.pdbx_seq_one_letter_code
_entity_poly.pdbx_strand_id
1 'polypeptide(L)'
;MSISYRYKSIVSAALLSCVGLAGQPLYAHHEKTETLGNRKWSDIPKGVAISIMPPVKASDGMPKQMVIFGNENCPKAPDDETIIVCRRLPESERYRIPVAMREENRQLKEEEHKRLHRSWDQRVQDMGLLSAPDMNNPFKGN
;
A
#
# COMPACT_ATOMS: atom_id res chain seq x y z
N MET A 1 -48.44 2.36 -40.98
CA MET A 1 -48.47 1.78 -39.62
C MET A 1 -47.68 2.68 -38.68
N SER A 2 -48.35 3.31 -37.72
CA SER A 2 -47.74 4.20 -36.72
C SER A 2 -48.32 3.85 -35.36
N ILE A 3 -47.51 3.26 -34.49
CA ILE A 3 -47.93 2.89 -33.13
C ILE A 3 -47.34 3.92 -32.17
N SER A 4 -48.19 4.83 -31.74
CA SER A 4 -47.94 5.83 -30.70
C SER A 4 -48.21 5.20 -29.33
N TYR A 5 -47.17 4.90 -28.54
CA TYR A 5 -47.36 4.62 -27.12
C TYR A 5 -47.11 5.89 -26.31
N ARG A 6 -48.22 6.50 -25.88
CA ARG A 6 -48.23 7.44 -24.76
C ARG A 6 -48.47 6.66 -23.47
N TYR A 7 -47.55 6.73 -22.53
CA TYR A 7 -47.91 6.63 -21.11
C TYR A 7 -47.06 7.63 -20.33
N LYS A 8 -47.58 8.85 -20.24
CA LYS A 8 -47.13 9.84 -19.25
C LYS A 8 -47.73 9.44 -17.90
N SER A 9 -46.99 9.80 -16.84
CA SER A 9 -47.53 10.19 -15.53
C SER A 9 -47.56 9.12 -14.44
N ILE A 10 -46.44 8.97 -13.72
CA ILE A 10 -46.47 8.86 -12.26
C ILE A 10 -45.47 9.89 -11.73
N VAL A 11 -45.98 11.09 -11.54
CA VAL A 11 -45.35 12.21 -10.86
C VAL A 11 -45.44 11.92 -9.35
N SER A 12 -44.31 12.06 -8.66
CA SER A 12 -44.19 12.56 -7.28
C SER A 12 -45.00 11.88 -6.16
N ALA A 13 -44.31 11.18 -5.25
CA ALA A 13 -44.52 11.30 -3.79
C ALA A 13 -43.62 10.31 -3.04
N ALA A 14 -42.40 10.72 -2.68
CA ALA A 14 -41.69 10.23 -1.48
C ALA A 14 -40.40 11.05 -1.22
N LEU A 15 -40.47 12.37 -1.38
CA LEU A 15 -39.60 13.27 -0.62
C LEU A 15 -40.37 13.59 0.66
N LEU A 16 -39.95 13.04 1.80
CA LEU A 16 -40.18 13.48 3.20
C LEU A 16 -40.31 12.29 4.16
N SER A 17 -39.19 11.73 4.62
CA SER A 17 -39.00 11.35 6.03
C SER A 17 -37.56 10.90 6.26
N CYS A 18 -36.72 11.77 6.83
CA CYS A 18 -35.58 11.46 7.72
C CYS A 18 -34.84 12.77 8.05
N VAL A 19 -35.55 13.73 8.64
CA VAL A 19 -34.91 14.71 9.52
C VAL A 19 -34.97 14.09 10.92
N GLY A 20 -33.81 13.79 11.51
CA GLY A 20 -33.74 13.43 12.93
C GLY A 20 -32.82 12.27 13.28
N LEU A 21 -31.52 12.39 13.00
CA LEU A 21 -30.49 11.86 13.90
C LEU A 21 -29.35 12.88 13.97
N ALA A 22 -29.60 13.95 14.72
CA ALA A 22 -28.54 14.65 15.40
C ALA A 22 -27.99 13.70 16.48
N GLY A 23 -26.95 12.95 16.10
CA GLY A 23 -26.16 12.10 16.97
C GLY A 23 -24.70 12.27 16.57
N GLN A 24 -24.12 13.36 17.08
CA GLN A 24 -22.70 13.70 17.21
C GLN A 24 -21.70 12.83 16.43
N PRO A 25 -20.85 13.41 15.54
CA PRO A 25 -19.58 12.74 15.26
C PRO A 25 -18.84 12.68 16.59
N LEU A 26 -18.78 11.49 17.18
CA LEU A 26 -17.77 11.15 18.17
C LEU A 26 -16.45 11.34 17.44
N TYR A 27 -15.92 12.56 17.52
CA TYR A 27 -14.51 12.83 17.34
C TYR A 27 -13.84 11.87 18.30
N ALA A 28 -13.35 10.76 17.76
CA ALA A 28 -12.37 9.95 18.43
C ALA A 28 -11.26 10.92 18.81
N HIS A 29 -11.11 11.16 20.11
CA HIS A 29 -9.89 11.74 20.63
C HIS A 29 -8.77 10.85 20.07
N HIS A 30 -7.98 11.39 19.13
CA HIS A 30 -6.72 10.79 18.74
C HIS A 30 -5.83 10.92 19.99
N GLU A 31 -5.96 9.95 20.88
CA GLU A 31 -5.02 9.77 21.98
C GLU A 31 -3.66 9.57 21.34
N LYS A 32 -2.71 10.42 21.74
CA LYS A 32 -1.36 10.47 21.19
C LYS A 32 -0.83 9.05 21.12
N THR A 33 -0.54 8.59 19.90
CA THR A 33 0.25 7.39 19.67
C THR A 33 1.64 7.67 20.23
N GLU A 34 1.83 7.33 21.50
CA GLU A 34 3.16 7.31 22.11
C GLU A 34 4.05 6.42 21.25
N THR A 35 5.19 7.00 20.92
CA THR A 35 6.23 6.48 20.05
C THR A 35 6.58 5.02 20.40
N LEU A 36 6.28 4.09 19.49
CA LEU A 36 6.70 2.68 19.56
C LEU A 36 8.23 2.50 19.36
N GLY A 37 9.04 3.53 19.62
CA GLY A 37 10.46 3.53 19.27
C GLY A 37 11.34 2.65 20.16
N ASN A 38 10.96 2.41 21.42
CA ASN A 38 11.89 1.85 22.42
C ASN A 38 11.28 0.77 23.32
N ARG A 39 10.26 0.02 22.89
CA ARG A 39 9.75 -1.09 23.72
C ARG A 39 10.71 -2.27 23.64
N LYS A 40 11.34 -2.61 24.76
CA LYS A 40 12.14 -3.83 24.89
C LYS A 40 11.17 -5.00 24.72
N TRP A 41 11.60 -6.07 24.06
CA TRP A 41 10.76 -7.26 23.79
C TRP A 41 10.06 -7.83 25.04
N SER A 42 10.66 -7.63 26.23
CA SER A 42 10.12 -8.01 27.53
C SER A 42 8.89 -7.22 27.99
N ASP A 43 8.62 -6.07 27.39
CA ASP A 43 7.63 -5.11 27.84
C ASP A 43 6.28 -5.28 27.12
N ILE A 44 6.18 -6.26 26.22
CA ILE A 44 4.91 -6.69 25.64
C ILE A 44 4.11 -7.35 26.78
N PRO A 45 2.93 -6.82 27.16
CA PRO A 45 2.14 -7.43 28.22
C PRO A 45 1.84 -8.88 27.84
N LYS A 46 2.15 -9.79 28.77
CA LYS A 46 1.79 -11.22 28.70
C LYS A 46 0.27 -11.33 28.73
N GLY A 47 -0.37 -11.06 27.60
CA GLY A 47 -1.82 -10.83 27.53
C GLY A 47 -2.29 -10.05 26.30
N VAL A 48 -1.38 -9.51 25.48
CA VAL A 48 -1.75 -9.07 24.12
C VAL A 48 -2.06 -10.31 23.29
N ALA A 49 -3.34 -10.66 23.22
CA ALA A 49 -3.84 -11.65 22.29
C ALA A 49 -3.64 -11.10 20.88
N ILE A 50 -2.57 -11.51 20.22
CA ILE A 50 -2.45 -11.40 18.77
C ILE A 50 -3.65 -12.17 18.22
N SER A 51 -4.64 -11.47 17.67
CA SER A 51 -5.75 -12.13 16.98
C SER A 51 -5.16 -12.89 15.81
N ILE A 52 -4.98 -14.20 15.99
CA ILE A 52 -4.64 -15.12 14.93
C ILE A 52 -5.91 -15.22 14.09
N MET A 53 -5.98 -14.40 13.04
CA MET A 53 -7.02 -14.58 12.03
C MET A 53 -6.91 -16.01 11.49
N PRO A 54 -8.04 -16.70 11.28
CA PRO A 54 -8.01 -18.02 10.68
C PRO A 54 -7.33 -17.94 9.31
N PRO A 55 -6.57 -18.98 8.90
CA PRO A 55 -5.98 -18.99 7.58
C PRO A 55 -7.09 -18.91 6.53
N VAL A 56 -7.01 -17.92 5.65
CA VAL A 56 -7.86 -17.85 4.46
C VAL A 56 -7.49 -19.03 3.57
N LYS A 57 -8.46 -19.91 3.27
CA LYS A 57 -8.26 -20.94 2.25
C LYS A 57 -8.03 -20.23 0.92
N ALA A 58 -6.95 -20.59 0.23
CA ALA A 58 -6.72 -20.12 -1.14
C ALA A 58 -7.96 -20.45 -1.98
N SER A 59 -8.40 -19.49 -2.80
CA SER A 59 -9.58 -19.67 -3.65
C SER A 59 -9.35 -20.82 -4.61
N ASP A 60 -10.14 -21.89 -4.49
CA ASP A 60 -10.16 -22.98 -5.47
C ASP A 60 -10.43 -22.41 -6.86
N GLY A 61 -9.55 -22.72 -7.81
CA GLY A 61 -9.67 -22.31 -9.22
C GLY A 61 -8.86 -21.09 -9.66
N MET A 62 -8.14 -20.40 -8.77
CA MET A 62 -7.19 -19.35 -9.21
C MET A 62 -5.89 -19.95 -9.75
N PRO A 63 -5.37 -19.46 -10.90
CA PRO A 63 -4.15 -20.00 -11.49
C PRO A 63 -2.94 -19.74 -10.60
N LYS A 64 -2.14 -20.79 -10.36
CA LYS A 64 -0.89 -20.69 -9.59
C LYS A 64 0.25 -20.28 -10.51
N GLN A 65 0.80 -19.09 -10.28
CA GLN A 65 1.96 -18.60 -11.02
C GLN A 65 3.27 -19.06 -10.36
N MET A 66 4.20 -19.56 -11.16
CA MET A 66 5.52 -19.96 -10.69
C MET A 66 6.60 -19.63 -11.72
N VAL A 67 7.84 -19.54 -11.24
CA VAL A 67 9.00 -19.21 -12.07
C VAL A 67 9.87 -20.45 -12.21
N ILE A 68 10.26 -20.76 -13.45
CA ILE A 68 11.17 -21.84 -13.79
C ILE A 68 12.44 -21.29 -14.46
N PHE A 69 13.57 -21.94 -14.23
CA PHE A 69 14.91 -21.54 -14.66
C PHE A 69 15.51 -22.51 -15.69
N GLY A 70 16.19 -21.96 -16.68
CA GLY A 70 16.93 -22.72 -17.68
C GLY A 70 16.04 -23.68 -18.46
N ASN A 71 16.38 -24.97 -18.42
CA ASN A 71 15.68 -26.05 -19.15
C ASN A 71 14.76 -26.90 -18.25
N GLU A 72 14.44 -26.44 -17.03
CA GLU A 72 13.55 -27.20 -16.15
C GLU A 72 12.08 -27.20 -16.64
N ASN A 73 11.38 -28.30 -16.40
CA ASN A 73 10.01 -28.46 -16.88
C ASN A 73 9.04 -27.78 -15.91
N CYS A 74 7.97 -27.19 -16.45
CA CYS A 74 6.85 -26.73 -15.63
C CYS A 74 6.22 -27.94 -14.92
N PRO A 75 6.06 -27.93 -13.59
CA PRO A 75 5.45 -29.04 -12.87
C PRO A 75 4.00 -29.21 -13.29
N LYS A 76 3.53 -30.45 -13.27
CA LYS A 76 2.13 -30.76 -13.55
C LYS A 76 1.23 -30.31 -12.40
N ALA A 77 0.02 -29.92 -12.74
CA ALA A 77 -1.02 -29.64 -11.75
C ALA A 77 -1.29 -30.92 -10.94
N PRO A 78 -1.51 -30.80 -9.62
CA PRO A 78 -1.86 -31.93 -8.78
C PRO A 78 -3.29 -32.44 -9.02
N ASP A 79 -4.17 -31.60 -9.55
CA ASP A 79 -5.57 -31.86 -9.86
C ASP A 79 -5.96 -31.15 -11.18
N ASP A 80 -7.10 -31.56 -11.74
CA ASP A 80 -7.59 -31.06 -13.04
C ASP A 80 -8.25 -29.67 -12.95
N GLU A 81 -8.46 -29.16 -11.74
CA GLU A 81 -9.07 -27.84 -11.47
C GLU A 81 -8.01 -26.74 -11.33
N THR A 82 -6.77 -27.12 -11.02
CA THR A 82 -5.65 -26.20 -10.78
C THR A 82 -4.87 -25.93 -12.06
N ILE A 83 -4.85 -24.67 -12.47
CA ILE A 83 -4.04 -24.22 -13.61
C ILE A 83 -2.69 -23.72 -13.09
N ILE A 84 -1.59 -24.36 -13.51
CA ILE A 84 -0.23 -23.87 -13.25
C ILE A 84 0.27 -23.04 -14.43
N VAL A 85 0.70 -21.82 -14.16
CA VAL A 85 1.28 -20.91 -15.16
C VAL A 85 2.75 -20.68 -14.83
N CYS A 86 3.64 -21.18 -15.69
CA CYS A 86 5.08 -21.01 -15.53
C CYS A 86 5.63 -19.85 -16.36
N ARG A 87 6.43 -18.98 -15.72
CA ARG A 87 7.30 -18.01 -16.39
C ARG A 87 8.72 -18.57 -16.45
N ARG A 88 9.34 -18.57 -17.63
CA ARG A 88 10.70 -19.07 -17.82
C ARG A 88 11.74 -17.96 -17.74
N LEU A 89 12.79 -18.19 -16.96
CA LEU A 89 13.98 -17.35 -16.83
C LEU A 89 15.23 -18.16 -17.24
N PRO A 90 16.32 -17.50 -17.67
CA PRO A 90 17.58 -18.21 -17.94
C PRO A 90 18.21 -18.71 -16.63
N GLU A 91 19.04 -19.76 -16.73
CA GLU A 91 19.67 -20.40 -15.55
C GLU A 91 20.52 -19.42 -14.73
N SER A 92 21.15 -18.44 -15.38
CA SER A 92 21.94 -17.41 -14.72
C SER A 92 21.15 -16.49 -13.79
N GLU A 93 19.82 -16.39 -13.95
CA GLU A 93 18.97 -15.54 -13.10
C GLU A 93 18.61 -16.20 -11.76
N ARG A 94 18.87 -17.52 -11.59
CA ARG A 94 18.59 -18.24 -10.34
C ARG A 94 19.39 -17.70 -9.15
N TYR A 95 20.64 -17.29 -9.40
CA TYR A 95 21.58 -16.81 -8.38
C TYR A 95 21.77 -15.29 -8.42
N ARG A 96 21.06 -14.60 -9.32
CA ARG A 96 21.15 -13.15 -9.47
C ARG A 96 20.08 -12.46 -8.63
N ILE A 97 20.39 -11.25 -8.17
CA ILE A 97 19.39 -10.36 -7.58
C ILE A 97 18.28 -10.13 -8.63
N PRO A 98 16.98 -10.27 -8.27
CA PRO A 98 15.87 -10.03 -9.18
C PRO A 98 15.97 -8.68 -9.90
N VAL A 99 15.52 -8.62 -11.16
CA VAL A 99 15.63 -7.40 -12.01
C VAL A 99 15.05 -6.16 -11.31
N ALA A 100 13.88 -6.29 -10.69
CA ALA A 100 13.24 -5.19 -9.98
C ALA A 100 14.13 -4.63 -8.86
N MET A 101 14.73 -5.52 -8.07
CA MET A 101 15.63 -5.15 -6.98
C MET A 101 16.98 -4.62 -7.50
N ARG A 102 17.44 -5.04 -8.69
CA ARG A 102 18.66 -4.47 -9.31
C ARG A 102 18.47 -3.01 -9.66
N GLU A 103 17.30 -2.67 -10.21
CA GLU A 103 16.97 -1.31 -10.60
C GLU A 103 16.79 -0.40 -9.39
N GLU A 104 16.08 -0.87 -8.35
CA GLU A 104 15.97 -0.16 -7.07
C GLU A 104 17.35 0.08 -6.45
N ASN A 105 18.21 -0.94 -6.37
CA ASN A 105 19.58 -0.77 -5.86
C ASN A 105 20.38 0.27 -6.66
N ARG A 106 20.17 0.35 -7.97
CA ARG A 106 20.83 1.35 -8.82
C ARG A 106 20.34 2.76 -8.47
N GLN A 107 19.03 2.94 -8.33
CA GLN A 107 18.42 4.22 -7.96
C GLN A 107 18.89 4.67 -6.57
N LEU A 108 18.85 3.77 -5.57
CA LEU A 108 19.33 4.04 -4.23
C LEU A 108 20.80 4.48 -4.22
N LYS A 109 21.67 3.78 -4.96
CA LYS A 109 23.09 4.15 -5.09
C LYS A 109 23.27 5.48 -5.82
N GLU A 110 22.47 5.77 -6.83
CA GLU A 110 22.53 7.05 -7.55
C GLU A 110 22.12 8.22 -6.62
N GLU A 111 21.05 8.05 -5.85
CA GLU A 111 20.61 9.03 -4.85
C GLU A 111 21.61 9.19 -3.71
N GLU A 112 22.19 8.09 -3.22
CA GLU A 112 23.26 8.11 -2.23
C GLU A 112 24.48 8.86 -2.78
N HIS A 113 24.93 8.54 -3.99
CA HIS A 113 26.03 9.23 -4.65
C HIS A 113 25.74 10.73 -4.79
N LYS A 114 24.52 11.10 -5.22
CA LYS A 114 24.08 12.50 -5.26
C LYS A 114 24.16 13.16 -3.88
N ARG A 115 23.77 12.47 -2.80
CA ARG A 115 23.83 13.00 -1.42
C ARG A 115 25.26 13.15 -0.92
N LEU A 116 26.12 12.15 -1.16
CA LEU A 116 27.52 12.12 -0.73
C LEU A 116 28.38 13.15 -1.46
N HIS A 117 28.16 13.33 -2.77
CA HIS A 117 28.94 14.26 -3.60
C HIS A 117 28.45 15.72 -3.53
N ARG A 118 27.55 16.07 -2.61
CA ARG A 118 27.24 17.47 -2.34
C ARG A 118 28.42 18.15 -1.65
N SER A 119 28.77 19.34 -2.12
CA SER A 119 29.74 20.17 -1.43
C SER A 119 29.24 20.47 0.00
N TRP A 120 30.19 20.73 0.90
CA TRP A 120 29.87 21.11 2.27
C TRP A 120 29.01 22.37 2.31
N ASP A 121 29.29 23.34 1.45
CA ASP A 121 28.51 24.60 1.33
C ASP A 121 27.04 24.35 0.98
N GLN A 122 26.76 23.46 0.01
CA GLN A 122 25.39 23.13 -0.38
C GLN A 122 24.58 22.55 0.79
N ARG A 123 25.22 21.74 1.65
CA ARG A 123 24.58 21.18 2.85
C ARG A 123 24.30 22.24 3.92
N VAL A 124 25.23 23.19 4.10
CA VAL A 124 25.02 24.32 5.04
C VAL A 124 23.87 25.21 4.56
N GLN A 125 23.76 25.47 3.26
CA GLN A 125 22.66 26.24 2.69
C GLN A 125 21.29 25.57 2.91
N ASP A 126 21.19 24.25 2.73
CA ASP A 126 19.96 23.49 2.98
C ASP A 126 19.52 23.56 4.46
N MET A 127 20.48 23.44 5.38
CA MET A 127 20.24 23.66 6.82
C MET A 127 19.79 25.10 7.12
N GLY A 128 20.35 26.08 6.41
CA GLY A 128 19.95 27.49 6.47
C GLY A 128 18.51 27.73 6.00
N LEU A 129 18.06 27.02 4.95
CA LEU A 129 16.68 27.09 4.46
C LEU A 129 15.67 26.48 5.45
N LEU A 130 16.05 25.42 6.17
CA LEU A 130 15.19 24.83 7.21
C LEU A 130 15.09 25.68 8.48
N SER A 131 16.09 26.52 8.74
CA SER A 131 16.13 27.45 9.88
C SER A 131 15.59 28.83 9.55
N ALA A 132 15.43 29.16 8.26
CA ALA A 132 14.74 30.35 7.83
C ALA A 132 13.29 30.35 8.37
N PRO A 133 12.80 31.48 8.89
CA PRO A 133 11.40 31.60 9.25
C PRO A 133 10.55 31.31 8.00
N ASP A 134 9.62 30.37 8.14
CA ASP A 134 8.68 30.04 7.07
C ASP A 134 7.69 31.19 6.93
N MET A 135 8.02 32.14 6.04
CA MET A 135 7.22 33.33 5.79
C MET A 135 5.84 33.02 5.18
N ASN A 136 5.57 31.75 4.83
CA ASN A 136 4.29 31.27 4.31
C ASN A 136 3.47 30.50 5.36
N ASN A 137 4.02 30.25 6.56
CA ASN A 137 3.29 29.64 7.66
C ASN A 137 2.93 30.69 8.72
N PRO A 138 1.66 31.14 8.78
CA PRO A 138 1.24 32.23 9.66
C PRO A 138 1.32 31.90 11.16
N PHE A 139 1.65 30.66 11.53
CA PHE A 139 1.79 30.22 12.92
C PHE A 139 3.24 30.13 13.40
N LYS A 140 4.23 30.38 12.52
CA LYS A 140 5.66 30.27 12.83
C LYS A 140 6.31 31.65 12.96
N GLY A 141 5.73 32.49 13.81
CA GLY A 141 6.30 33.76 14.22
C GLY A 141 6.01 33.99 15.69
N ASN A 142 7.07 34.02 16.51
CA ASN A 142 7.29 34.69 17.79
C ASN A 142 8.55 34.10 18.44
#